data_AF-A0A378VZS2-F1
#
_entry.id   AF-A0A378VZS2-F1
#
_cell.length_a   1.000
_cell.length_b   1.000
_cell.length_c   1.000
_cell.angle_alpha   90.00
_cell.angle_beta   90.00
_cell.angle_gamma   90.00
#
_symmetry.space_group_name_H-M   'P 1'
#
loop_
_entity.id
_entity.type
_entity.pdbx_description
1 polymer ?
#
loop_
_entity_poly.entity_id
_entity_poly.type
_entity_poly.pdbx_seq_one_letter_code
_entity_poly.pdbx_strand_id
1 'polypeptide(L)'
;MFAAKQYANNILKVQSQNGIDGRFPDRSDDQNILDISMETGTGKTYTYTQTMFELHRWLGVFKFIVVVPTLSIKAGTQQFLQSKALAEHFEQDFGGDYEGVRLKTYVVESAKKNKGKSPMRP
;
A
#
# COMPACT_ATOMS: atom_id res chain seq x y z
N MET A 1 3.09 -10.68 25.74
CA MET A 1 4.52 -10.57 26.10
C MET A 1 5.49 -11.09 25.03
N PHE A 2 5.27 -12.26 24.40
CA PHE A 2 6.22 -12.79 23.39
C PHE A 2 6.17 -12.09 22.02
N ALA A 3 4.99 -11.71 21.54
CA ALA A 3 4.82 -11.10 20.21
C ALA A 3 5.44 -9.69 20.08
N ALA A 4 5.27 -8.82 21.09
CA ALA A 4 5.83 -7.47 21.08
C ALA A 4 7.38 -7.50 21.04
N LYS A 5 8.00 -8.40 21.82
CA LYS A 5 9.45 -8.62 21.78
C LYS A 5 9.92 -9.11 20.41
N GLN A 6 9.16 -10.01 19.77
CA GLN A 6 9.52 -10.49 18.44
C GLN A 6 9.42 -9.38 17.38
N TYR A 7 8.38 -8.55 17.45
CA TYR A 7 8.23 -7.40 16.54
C TYR A 7 9.41 -6.44 16.65
N ALA A 8 9.75 -5.98 17.85
CA ALA A 8 10.89 -5.09 18.08
C ALA A 8 12.21 -5.71 17.58
N ASN A 9 12.45 -7.00 17.87
CA ASN A 9 13.64 -7.70 17.39
C ASN A 9 13.71 -7.77 15.86
N ASN A 10 12.57 -7.98 15.19
CA ASN A 10 12.51 -8.00 13.73
C ASN A 10 12.87 -6.63 13.15
N ILE A 11 12.33 -5.54 13.71
CA ILE A 11 12.62 -4.20 13.18
C ILE A 11 14.09 -3.82 13.43
N LEU A 12 14.64 -4.09 14.62
CA LEU A 12 16.06 -3.84 14.91
C LEU A 12 16.98 -4.58 13.95
N LYS A 13 16.65 -5.84 13.61
CA LYS A 13 17.38 -6.62 12.62
C LYS A 13 17.33 -5.98 11.23
N VAL A 14 16.15 -5.55 10.77
CA VAL A 14 15.98 -4.90 9.46
C VAL A 14 16.68 -3.54 9.42
N GLN A 15 16.64 -2.76 10.49
CA GLN A 15 17.35 -1.48 10.59
C GLN A 15 18.87 -1.68 10.47
N SER A 16 19.42 -2.64 11.21
CA SER A 16 20.85 -2.97 11.16
C SER A 16 21.28 -3.43 9.76
N GLN A 17 20.48 -4.28 9.09
CA GLN A 17 20.76 -4.74 7.73
C GLN A 17 20.76 -3.59 6.70
N ASN A 18 19.93 -2.57 6.92
CA ASN A 18 19.81 -1.42 6.04
C ASN A 18 20.70 -0.24 6.45
N GLY A 19 21.58 -0.39 7.44
CA GLY A 19 22.45 0.68 7.92
C GLY A 19 21.69 1.87 8.53
N ILE A 20 20.50 1.62 9.08
CA ILE A 20 19.68 2.63 9.75
C ILE A 20 20.05 2.62 11.22
N ASP A 21 20.60 3.72 11.71
CA ASP A 21 20.90 3.91 13.14
C ASP A 21 19.59 4.06 13.93
N GLY A 22 19.04 2.93 14.35
CA GLY A 22 17.77 2.84 15.04
C GLY A 22 17.93 2.93 16.55
N ARG A 23 17.49 4.05 17.15
CA ARG A 23 16.93 3.99 18.51
C ARG A 23 15.49 3.53 18.38
N PHE A 24 15.18 2.31 18.80
CA PHE A 24 13.79 1.93 19.04
C PHE A 24 13.28 2.77 20.22
N PRO A 25 12.30 3.67 20.05
CA PRO A 25 11.82 4.45 21.17
C PRO A 25 11.22 3.50 22.21
N ASP A 26 11.56 3.69 23.48
CA ASP A 26 11.17 2.87 24.64
C ASP A 26 9.64 2.74 24.84
N ARG A 27 8.83 3.42 24.00
CA ARG A 27 7.37 3.46 24.00
C ARG A 27 6.73 2.91 22.72
N SER A 28 7.47 2.13 21.93
CA SER A 28 7.04 1.61 20.62
C SER A 28 6.21 0.33 20.68
N ASP A 29 5.98 -0.24 21.86
CA ASP A 29 5.21 -1.50 22.01
C ASP A 29 3.78 -1.42 21.44
N ASP A 30 3.24 -0.22 21.21
CA ASP A 30 1.89 0.01 20.68
C ASP A 30 1.85 0.66 19.28
N GLN A 31 2.99 0.84 18.60
CA GLN A 31 3.01 1.46 17.25
C GLN A 31 3.07 0.42 16.13
N ASN A 32 1.92 0.22 15.47
CA ASN A 32 1.77 -0.62 14.27
C ASN A 32 2.11 0.12 12.97
N ILE A 33 2.93 1.17 13.04
CA ILE A 33 3.33 2.00 11.90
C ILE A 33 4.73 1.58 11.46
N LEU A 34 4.86 1.24 10.18
CA LEU A 34 6.12 0.93 9.53
C LEU A 34 6.40 1.99 8.46
N ASP A 35 7.52 2.69 8.61
CA ASP A 35 7.93 3.74 7.69
C ASP A 35 8.91 3.22 6.64
N ILE A 36 8.64 3.56 5.38
CA ILE A 36 9.50 3.24 4.24
C ILE A 36 9.84 4.56 3.55
N SER A 37 11.13 4.92 3.55
CA SER A 37 11.62 6.10 2.84
C SER A 37 12.23 5.70 1.51
N MET A 38 11.79 6.34 0.42
CA MET A 38 12.26 6.07 -0.92
C MET A 38 12.29 7.37 -1.73
N GLU A 39 13.36 7.58 -2.49
CA GLU A 39 13.52 8.74 -3.38
C GLU A 39 12.46 8.77 -4.48
N THR A 40 12.16 9.94 -5.04
CA THR A 40 11.27 10.06 -6.21
C THR A 40 11.82 9.29 -7.41
N GLY A 41 10.92 8.70 -8.20
CA GLY A 41 11.32 7.90 -9.37
C GLY A 41 11.84 6.48 -9.10
N THR A 42 11.94 6.02 -7.84
CA THR A 42 12.46 4.67 -7.50
C THR A 42 11.39 3.57 -7.37
N GLY A 43 10.16 3.80 -7.87
CA GLY A 43 9.15 2.73 -7.92
C GLY A 43 8.42 2.46 -6.60
N LYS A 44 8.20 3.47 -5.75
CA LYS A 44 7.36 3.38 -4.53
C LYS A 44 6.01 2.68 -4.77
N THR A 45 5.34 3.00 -5.87
CA THR A 45 4.05 2.42 -6.26
C THR A 45 4.12 0.92 -6.47
N TYR A 46 5.15 0.46 -7.19
CA TYR A 46 5.41 -0.96 -7.39
C TYR A 46 5.76 -1.65 -6.06
N THR A 47 6.61 -1.02 -5.24
CA THR A 47 7.09 -1.59 -3.97
C THR A 47 5.95 -1.89 -2.99
N TYR A 48 5.03 -0.95 -2.75
CA TYR A 48 3.89 -1.24 -1.86
C TYR A 48 2.93 -2.25 -2.50
N THR A 49 2.83 -2.30 -3.83
CA THR A 49 1.95 -3.25 -4.52
C THR A 49 2.48 -4.66 -4.35
N GLN A 50 3.77 -4.87 -4.60
CA GLN A 50 4.45 -6.13 -4.32
C GLN A 50 4.29 -6.53 -2.85
N THR A 51 4.42 -5.57 -1.92
CA THR A 51 4.20 -5.82 -0.50
C THR A 51 2.79 -6.32 -0.20
N MET A 52 1.75 -5.81 -0.89
CA MET A 52 0.37 -6.32 -0.74
C MET A 52 0.24 -7.78 -1.20
N PHE A 53 0.88 -8.15 -2.31
CA PHE A 53 0.92 -9.53 -2.80
C PHE A 53 1.66 -10.45 -1.81
N GLU A 54 2.83 -10.04 -1.32
CA GLU A 54 3.59 -10.81 -0.32
C GLU A 54 2.78 -10.98 0.98
N LEU A 55 2.14 -9.93 1.48
CA LEU A 55 1.28 -10.02 2.67
C LEU A 55 0.07 -10.94 2.45
N HIS A 56 -0.47 -10.99 1.23
CA HIS A 56 -1.50 -11.95 0.88
C HIS A 56 -0.99 -13.39 0.94
N ARG A 57 0.17 -13.66 0.33
CA ARG A 57 0.79 -14.99 0.30
C ARG A 57 1.19 -15.48 1.69
N TRP A 58 1.89 -14.66 2.47
CA TRP A 58 2.46 -15.09 3.75
C TRP A 58 1.45 -15.06 4.89
N LEU A 59 0.51 -14.10 4.89
CA LEU A 59 -0.38 -13.83 6.01
C LEU A 59 -1.87 -13.90 5.65
N GLY A 60 -2.23 -14.12 4.39
CA GLY A 60 -3.61 -14.19 3.93
C GLY A 60 -4.32 -12.84 3.88
N VAL A 61 -3.61 -11.71 4.02
CA VAL A 61 -4.24 -10.37 3.99
C VAL A 61 -4.70 -10.05 2.57
N PHE A 62 -5.97 -9.68 2.38
CA PHE A 62 -6.56 -9.54 1.05
C PHE A 62 -7.35 -8.23 0.83
N LYS A 63 -7.36 -7.34 1.83
CA LYS A 63 -7.99 -6.01 1.74
C LYS A 63 -7.00 -4.95 2.21
N PHE A 64 -6.76 -3.98 1.34
CA PHE A 64 -5.83 -2.88 1.58
C PHE A 64 -6.50 -1.55 1.24
N ILE A 65 -6.11 -0.48 1.96
CA ILE A 65 -6.56 0.88 1.70
C ILE A 65 -5.34 1.71 1.34
N VAL A 66 -5.32 2.25 0.13
CA VAL A 66 -4.26 3.15 -0.34
C VAL A 66 -4.77 4.58 -0.25
N VAL A 67 -4.21 5.35 0.68
CA VAL A 67 -4.53 6.77 0.86
C VAL A 67 -3.51 7.61 0.11
N VAL A 68 -3.99 8.53 -0.72
CA VAL A 68 -3.15 9.39 -1.56
C VAL A 68 -3.49 10.87 -1.33
N PRO A 69 -2.50 11.78 -1.37
CA PRO A 69 -2.74 13.17 -0.96
C PRO A 69 -3.39 14.02 -2.06
N THR A 70 -3.33 13.62 -3.33
CA THR A 70 -3.84 14.42 -4.46
C THR A 70 -4.60 13.57 -5.49
N LEU A 71 -5.46 14.22 -6.26
CA LEU A 71 -6.23 13.58 -7.34
C LEU A 71 -5.33 13.03 -8.46
N SER A 72 -4.24 13.72 -8.79
CA SER A 72 -3.29 13.26 -9.82
C SER A 72 -2.58 11.98 -9.39
N ILE A 73 -2.18 11.89 -8.12
CA ILE A 73 -1.60 10.66 -7.57
C ILE A 73 -2.64 9.54 -7.51
N LYS A 74 -3.90 9.87 -7.20
CA LYS A 74 -5.02 8.91 -7.26
C LYS A 74 -5.19 8.32 -8.65
N ALA A 75 -5.24 9.16 -9.68
CA ALA A 75 -5.39 8.73 -11.06
C ALA A 75 -4.21 7.85 -11.52
N GLY A 76 -2.97 8.29 -11.25
CA GLY A 76 -1.77 7.52 -11.61
C GLY A 76 -1.69 6.18 -10.88
N THR A 77 -2.01 6.16 -9.59
CA THR A 77 -2.05 4.93 -8.78
C THR A 77 -3.13 3.97 -9.28
N GLN A 78 -4.34 4.48 -9.54
CA GLN A 78 -5.42 3.68 -10.10
C GLN A 78 -5.02 3.05 -11.44
N GLN A 79 -4.47 3.84 -12.35
CA GLN A 79 -4.05 3.36 -13.66
C GLN A 79 -2.98 2.27 -13.55
N PHE A 80 -1.99 2.45 -12.66
CA PHE A 80 -0.96 1.46 -12.40
C PHE A 80 -1.54 0.15 -11.87
N LEU A 81 -2.36 0.23 -10.82
CA LEU A 81 -3.00 -0.93 -10.17
C LEU A 81 -3.97 -1.69 -11.09
N GLN A 82 -4.54 -1.02 -12.09
CA GLN A 82 -5.46 -1.62 -13.07
C GLN A 82 -4.74 -2.06 -14.37
N SER A 83 -3.42 -1.85 -14.47
CA SER A 83 -2.69 -2.13 -15.69
C SER A 83 -2.55 -3.64 -15.95
N LYS A 84 -2.68 -4.04 -17.22
CA LYS A 84 -2.49 -5.44 -17.64
C LYS A 84 -1.06 -5.91 -17.41
N ALA A 85 -0.09 -5.06 -17.71
CA ALA A 85 1.32 -5.36 -17.50
C ALA A 85 1.63 -5.72 -16.04
N LEU A 86 1.01 -5.04 -15.07
CA LEU A 86 1.14 -5.40 -13.65
C LEU A 86 0.53 -6.77 -13.36
N ALA A 87 -0.67 -7.05 -13.87
CA ALA A 87 -1.32 -8.34 -13.67
C ALA A 87 -0.49 -9.49 -14.27
N GLU A 88 0.00 -9.32 -15.50
CA GLU A 88 0.86 -10.28 -16.19
C GLU A 88 2.19 -10.47 -15.44
N HIS A 89 2.82 -9.38 -14.99
CA HIS A 89 4.04 -9.41 -14.16
C HIS A 89 3.87 -10.27 -12.91
N PHE A 90 2.80 -10.06 -12.14
CA PHE A 90 2.58 -10.83 -10.91
C PHE A 90 2.11 -12.28 -11.17
N GLU A 91 1.39 -12.54 -12.27
CA GLU A 91 1.04 -13.91 -12.68
C GLU A 91 2.27 -14.71 -13.18
N GLN A 92 3.20 -14.07 -13.90
CA GLN A 92 4.32 -14.74 -14.58
C GLN A 92 5.59 -14.82 -13.72
N ASP A 93 6.02 -13.70 -13.11
CA ASP A 93 7.35 -13.60 -12.51
C ASP A 93 7.49 -14.33 -11.17
N PHE A 94 6.37 -14.70 -10.55
CA PHE A 94 6.35 -15.42 -9.27
C PHE A 94 5.98 -16.89 -9.40
N GLY A 95 6.11 -17.47 -10.60
CA GLY A 95 6.16 -18.93 -10.78
C GLY A 95 4.94 -19.71 -10.26
N GLY A 96 3.76 -19.09 -10.26
CA GLY A 96 2.52 -19.69 -9.75
C GLY A 96 2.20 -19.38 -8.27
N ASP A 97 3.12 -18.75 -7.52
CA ASP A 97 2.87 -18.35 -6.12
C ASP A 97 1.69 -17.37 -5.98
N TYR A 98 1.40 -16.62 -7.05
CA TYR A 98 0.26 -15.71 -7.16
C TYR A 98 -0.76 -16.16 -8.22
N GLU A 99 -0.74 -17.44 -8.63
CA GLU A 99 -1.69 -17.95 -9.61
C GLU A 99 -3.13 -17.73 -9.14
N GLY A 100 -3.94 -17.11 -10.00
CA GLY A 100 -5.35 -16.79 -9.69
C GLY A 100 -5.55 -15.60 -8.74
N VAL A 101 -4.49 -14.98 -8.23
CA VAL A 101 -4.60 -13.75 -7.43
C VAL A 101 -4.84 -12.57 -8.35
N ARG A 102 -6.00 -11.92 -8.21
CA ARG A 102 -6.37 -10.74 -8.99
C ARG A 102 -6.58 -9.54 -8.10
N LEU A 103 -5.88 -8.45 -8.40
CA LEU A 103 -6.10 -7.18 -7.72
C LEU A 103 -7.43 -6.55 -8.19
N LYS A 104 -8.37 -6.41 -7.27
CA LYS A 104 -9.62 -5.68 -7.52
C LYS A 104 -9.59 -4.30 -6.86
N THR A 105 -9.53 -3.26 -7.67
CA THR A 105 -9.44 -1.87 -7.19
C THR A 105 -10.82 -1.24 -7.05
N TYR A 106 -11.11 -0.66 -5.87
CA TYR A 106 -12.29 0.16 -5.61
C TYR A 106 -11.84 1.61 -5.40
N VAL A 107 -12.41 2.54 -6.16
CA VAL A 107 -12.01 3.95 -6.12
C VAL A 107 -13.11 4.78 -5.48
N VAL A 108 -12.75 5.55 -4.46
CA VAL A 108 -13.66 6.50 -3.82
C VAL A 108 -13.65 7.79 -4.63
N GLU A 109 -14.82 8.12 -5.18
CA GLU A 109 -15.08 9.37 -5.87
C GLU A 109 -16.01 10.25 -5.05
N SER A 110 -15.77 11.57 -5.09
CA SER A 110 -16.68 12.53 -4.48
C SER A 110 -18.02 12.51 -5.22
N ALA A 111 -19.11 12.44 -4.48
CA ALA A 111 -20.45 12.54 -5.07
C ALA A 111 -20.61 13.90 -5.76
N LYS A 112 -20.97 13.89 -7.05
CA LYS A 112 -21.27 15.13 -7.79
C LYS A 112 -22.59 15.70 -7.26
N LYS A 113 -22.54 16.89 -6.68
CA LYS A 113 -23.75 17.64 -6.28
C LYS A 113 -24.38 18.22 -7.55
N ASN A 114 -25.48 17.65 -8.03
CA ASN A 114 -26.27 18.30 -9.08
C ASN A 114 -26.81 19.63 -8.55
N LYS A 115 -26.26 20.75 -9.04
CA LYS A 115 -26.87 22.08 -8.84
C LYS A 115 -28.20 22.07 -9.59
N GLY A 116 -29.29 21.78 -8.89
CA GLY A 116 -30.64 22.05 -9.38
C GLY A 116 -30.72 23.53 -9.76
N LYS A 117 -31.21 23.82 -10.96
CA LYS A 117 -31.53 25.19 -11.39
C LYS A 117 -32.47 25.78 -10.34
N SER A 118 -32.01 26.80 -9.61
CA SER A 118 -32.89 27.56 -8.72
C SER A 118 -33.98 28.18 -9.60
N PRO A 119 -35.28 27.93 -9.37
CA PRO A 119 -36.32 28.61 -10.12
C PRO A 119 -36.20 30.11 -9.80
N MET A 120 -36.03 30.90 -10.86
CA MET A 120 -36.04 32.36 -10.76
C MET A 120 -37.41 32.76 -10.20
N ARG A 121 -37.43 33.34 -9.00
CA ARG A 121 -38.66 33.90 -8.43
C ARG A 121 -39.02 35.16 -9.22
N PRO A 122 -40.33 35.40 -9.45
CA PRO A 122 -40.83 36.50 -10.28
C PRO A 122 -40.42 37.88 -9.74
#